data_AF-A0A7W1T002-F1
#
_entry.id   AF-A0A7W1T002-F1
#
_cell.length_a   1.000
_cell.length_b   1.000
_cell.length_c   1.000
_cell.angle_alpha   90.00
_cell.angle_beta   90.00
_cell.angle_gamma   90.00
#
_symmetry.space_group_name_H-M   'P 1'
#
loop_
_entity.id
_entity.type
_entity.pdbx_description
1 polymer ?
#
loop_
_entity_poly.entity_id
_entity_poly.type
_entity_poly.pdbx_seq_one_letter_code
_entity_poly.pdbx_strand_id
1 'polypeptide(L)'
;MRKLFTTAFLVMLASLMWGQANVDESQESAFYWVDAVSGSDANPGTQAQPFKTIAMGVAVAESNNRIGVGSKVTVNPGVYRETVSLVAATQDTALPITIEAATPGTVIMSGADPFTGWQPYSGNTNIYTTVWPYQYGLCAADSGGGPFEQNIVLRRELIVVNGTPLTQVLSLNQMQQGTFFVDESHAAVYIWPANGTVISQADVEVGTRDA
;
A
#
# COMPACT_ATOMS: atom_id res chain seq x y z
N MET A 1 -39.38 -36.31 37.33
CA MET A 1 -38.91 -34.99 37.79
C MET A 1 -37.59 -34.69 37.11
N ARG A 2 -37.55 -33.59 36.34
CA ARG A 2 -36.41 -33.11 35.54
C ARG A 2 -35.21 -32.76 36.43
N LYS A 3 -34.00 -33.13 36.03
CA LYS A 3 -32.77 -32.47 36.49
C LYS A 3 -31.94 -32.09 35.26
N LEU A 4 -31.61 -30.80 35.24
CA LEU A 4 -31.05 -29.97 34.17
C LEU A 4 -29.72 -30.52 33.62
N PHE A 5 -29.59 -30.47 32.28
CA PHE A 5 -28.30 -30.40 31.60
C PHE A 5 -27.74 -28.98 31.78
N THR A 6 -26.59 -28.85 32.42
CA THR A 6 -25.86 -27.57 32.50
C THR A 6 -24.95 -27.47 31.29
N THR A 7 -25.38 -26.73 30.27
CA THR A 7 -24.55 -26.37 29.13
C THR A 7 -23.56 -25.28 29.59
N ALA A 8 -22.27 -25.60 29.63
CA ALA A 8 -21.23 -24.60 29.85
C ALA A 8 -21.08 -23.75 28.59
N PHE A 9 -21.51 -22.49 28.67
CA PHE A 9 -21.32 -21.51 27.60
C PHE A 9 -19.94 -20.86 27.77
N LEU A 10 -18.97 -21.30 26.96
CA LEU A 10 -17.63 -20.72 26.93
C LEU A 10 -17.71 -19.38 26.17
N VAL A 11 -17.76 -18.27 26.90
CA VAL A 11 -17.67 -16.92 26.31
C VAL A 11 -16.19 -16.66 25.97
N MET A 12 -15.80 -16.84 24.71
CA MET A 12 -14.56 -16.26 24.20
C MET A 12 -14.76 -14.75 24.09
N LEU A 13 -14.30 -14.00 25.09
CA LEU A 13 -14.01 -12.58 24.90
C LEU A 13 -12.79 -12.50 23.97
N ALA A 14 -13.01 -12.21 22.69
CA ALA A 14 -11.96 -11.72 21.82
C ALA A 14 -11.51 -10.36 22.38
N SER A 15 -10.44 -10.36 23.16
CA SER A 15 -9.74 -9.13 23.50
C SER A 15 -9.24 -8.52 22.20
N LEU A 16 -9.92 -7.45 21.76
CA LEU A 16 -9.40 -6.53 20.76
C LEU A 16 -8.11 -5.95 21.33
N MET A 17 -6.99 -6.61 21.07
CA MET A 17 -5.67 -6.05 21.31
C MET A 17 -5.52 -4.88 20.35
N TRP A 18 -5.92 -3.69 20.78
CA TRP A 18 -5.47 -2.45 20.15
C TRP A 18 -4.00 -2.31 20.50
N GLY A 19 -3.14 -2.96 19.72
CA GLY A 19 -1.71 -2.75 19.78
C GLY A 19 -1.37 -1.39 19.17
N GLN A 20 -1.74 -0.30 19.84
CA GLN A 20 -1.11 0.99 19.56
C GLN A 20 0.19 1.05 20.35
N ALA A 21 1.26 1.46 19.68
CA ALA A 21 2.51 1.78 20.36
C ALA A 21 2.25 2.91 21.36
N ASN A 22 2.78 2.78 22.58
CA ASN A 22 2.79 3.90 23.52
C ASN A 22 3.97 4.80 23.15
N VAL A 23 3.71 5.84 22.34
CA VAL A 23 4.71 6.83 21.93
C VAL A 23 4.60 8.03 22.87
N ASP A 24 5.69 8.37 23.56
CA ASP A 24 5.74 9.57 24.38
C ASP A 24 6.02 10.79 23.50
N GLU A 25 4.97 11.33 22.86
CA GLU A 25 5.06 12.53 22.00
C GLU A 25 5.59 13.77 22.76
N SER A 26 5.59 13.77 24.09
CA SER A 26 6.16 14.89 24.87
C SER A 26 7.69 15.01 24.75
N GLN A 27 8.36 13.99 24.23
CA GLN A 27 9.80 13.97 23.98
C GLN A 27 10.20 14.41 22.56
N GLU A 28 9.23 14.84 21.76
CA GLU A 28 9.48 15.42 20.43
C GLU A 28 9.96 16.87 20.56
N SER A 29 11.08 17.19 19.91
CA SER A 29 11.68 18.52 19.94
C SER A 29 11.99 19.08 18.54
N ALA A 30 11.86 18.28 17.49
CA ALA A 30 12.01 18.69 16.10
C ALA A 30 10.74 18.39 15.31
N PHE A 31 10.27 19.35 14.52
CA PHE A 31 9.00 19.28 13.79
C PHE A 31 9.25 19.53 12.30
N TYR A 32 8.76 18.59 11.48
CA TYR A 32 8.92 18.63 10.03
C TYR A 32 7.57 18.48 9.32
N TRP A 33 7.50 19.04 8.12
CA TRP A 33 6.33 18.97 7.24
C TRP A 33 6.70 18.37 5.89
N VAL A 34 5.78 17.57 5.37
CA VAL A 34 5.86 16.95 4.05
C VAL A 34 4.62 17.35 3.25
N ASP A 35 4.80 17.77 2.00
CA ASP A 35 3.71 18.12 1.09
C ASP A 35 4.02 17.67 -0.35
N ALA A 36 3.19 16.76 -0.88
CA ALA A 36 3.39 16.17 -2.21
C ALA A 36 3.35 17.20 -3.37
N VAL A 37 2.61 18.31 -3.19
CA VAL A 37 2.31 19.26 -4.26
C VAL A 37 3.31 20.42 -4.26
N SER A 38 3.52 21.02 -3.09
CA SER A 38 4.29 22.25 -2.89
C SER A 38 5.68 22.03 -2.30
N GLY A 39 5.96 20.83 -1.79
CA GLY A 39 7.23 20.49 -1.15
C GLY A 39 8.40 20.29 -2.12
N SER A 40 9.60 20.33 -1.55
CA SER A 40 10.86 20.00 -2.20
C SER A 40 11.79 19.35 -1.18
N ASP A 41 12.47 18.26 -1.54
CA ASP A 41 13.40 17.59 -0.63
C ASP A 41 14.70 18.37 -0.40
N ALA A 42 14.88 19.49 -1.11
CA ALA A 42 15.93 20.48 -0.82
C ALA A 42 15.50 21.53 0.23
N ASN A 43 14.22 21.56 0.62
CA ASN A 43 13.73 22.48 1.64
C ASN A 43 14.18 22.05 3.04
N PRO A 44 14.13 22.94 4.05
CA PRO A 44 14.43 22.57 5.43
C PRO A 44 13.35 21.72 6.13
N GLY A 45 12.23 21.41 5.46
CA GLY A 45 11.14 20.64 6.04
C GLY A 45 10.25 21.41 7.01
N THR A 46 10.17 22.74 6.89
CA THR A 46 9.27 23.58 7.73
C THR A 46 7.87 23.63 7.14
N GLN A 47 6.86 24.07 7.89
CA GLN A 47 5.50 24.22 7.35
C GLN A 47 5.43 25.15 6.12
N ALA A 48 6.26 26.19 6.06
CA ALA A 48 6.32 27.12 4.93
C ALA A 48 7.19 26.61 3.77
N GLN A 49 8.12 25.69 4.05
CA GLN A 49 9.00 25.07 3.06
C GLN A 49 9.10 23.57 3.40
N PRO A 50 8.06 22.78 3.07
CA PRO A 50 8.00 21.37 3.46
C PRO A 50 8.89 20.52 2.55
N PHE A 51 9.27 19.34 3.04
CA PHE A 51 9.82 18.29 2.18
C PHE A 51 8.78 17.83 1.16
N LYS A 52 9.22 17.22 0.05
CA LYS A 52 8.31 16.67 -0.95
C LYS A 52 7.91 15.23 -0.62
N THR A 53 8.85 14.46 -0.09
CA THR A 53 8.69 13.02 0.15
C THR A 53 8.59 12.70 1.65
N ILE A 54 7.82 11.67 1.97
CA ILE A 54 7.78 11.10 3.32
C ILE A 54 9.15 10.50 3.64
N ALA A 55 9.81 9.85 2.66
CA ALA A 55 11.13 9.27 2.81
C ALA A 55 12.17 10.29 3.30
N MET A 56 12.15 11.52 2.77
CA MET A 56 13.04 12.59 3.28
C MET A 56 12.73 12.95 4.73
N GLY A 57 11.45 13.10 5.08
CA GLY A 57 11.03 13.35 6.46
C GLY A 57 11.49 12.25 7.42
N VAL A 58 11.37 10.98 7.01
CA VAL A 58 11.86 9.82 7.77
C VAL A 58 13.38 9.83 7.92
N ALA A 59 14.13 10.06 6.85
CA ALA A 59 15.59 10.08 6.89
C ALA A 59 16.14 11.15 7.85
N VAL A 60 15.49 12.32 7.90
CA VAL A 60 15.82 13.39 8.85
C VAL A 60 15.45 12.98 10.28
N ALA A 61 14.28 12.38 10.48
CA ALA A 61 13.86 11.91 11.80
C ALA A 61 14.77 10.79 12.36
N GLU A 62 15.21 9.84 11.52
CA GLU A 62 16.19 8.82 11.90
C GLU A 62 17.53 9.46 12.29
N SER A 63 18.00 10.43 11.49
CA SER A 63 19.26 11.13 11.75
C SER A 63 19.20 11.90 13.08
N ASN A 64 18.07 12.55 13.36
CA ASN A 64 17.79 13.21 14.64
C ASN A 64 17.75 12.23 15.82
N ASN A 65 17.05 11.11 15.67
CA ASN A 65 16.95 10.10 16.73
C ASN A 65 18.34 9.59 17.13
N ARG A 66 19.21 9.32 16.15
CA ARG A 66 20.59 8.84 16.36
C ARG A 66 21.51 9.85 17.07
N ILE A 67 21.12 11.13 17.11
CA ILE A 67 21.82 12.18 17.87
C ILE A 67 21.05 12.63 19.11
N GLY A 68 20.02 11.90 19.53
CA GLY A 68 19.27 12.18 20.75
C GLY A 68 18.20 13.27 20.60
N VAL A 69 17.56 13.37 19.44
CA VAL A 69 16.46 14.31 19.16
C VAL A 69 15.21 13.54 18.72
N GLY A 70 14.14 13.63 19.52
CA GLY A 70 12.81 13.12 19.14
C GLY A 70 12.19 14.00 18.06
N SER A 71 11.57 13.40 17.04
CA SER A 71 11.09 14.11 15.85
C SER A 71 9.66 13.73 15.48
N LYS A 72 8.91 14.74 15.02
CA LYS A 72 7.57 14.58 14.43
C LYS A 72 7.55 15.05 12.99
N VAL A 73 7.07 14.18 12.10
CA VAL A 73 6.90 14.43 10.67
C VAL A 73 5.41 14.48 10.37
N THR A 74 4.91 15.69 10.12
CA THR A 74 3.51 15.96 9.74
C THR A 74 3.35 15.92 8.23
N VAL A 75 2.50 15.03 7.74
CA VAL A 75 2.30 14.79 6.31
C VAL A 75 0.98 15.42 5.85
N ASN A 76 1.06 16.40 4.95
CA ASN A 76 -0.13 17.05 4.40
C ASN A 76 -0.92 16.12 3.47
N PRO A 77 -2.23 16.37 3.28
CA PRO A 77 -3.09 15.57 2.41
C PRO A 77 -2.48 15.31 1.02
N GLY A 78 -2.57 14.07 0.55
CA GLY A 78 -2.02 13.71 -0.76
C GLY A 78 -1.78 12.21 -0.95
N VAL A 79 -1.47 11.85 -2.20
CA VAL A 79 -1.00 10.51 -2.57
C VAL A 79 0.51 10.55 -2.73
N TYR A 80 1.21 9.82 -1.87
CA TYR A 80 2.67 9.71 -1.85
C TYR A 80 3.07 8.36 -2.47
N ARG A 81 3.60 8.42 -3.70
CA ARG A 81 3.96 7.24 -4.49
C ARG A 81 5.45 6.92 -4.31
N GLU A 82 5.80 6.35 -3.17
CA GLU A 82 7.18 6.15 -2.76
C GLU A 82 7.36 4.90 -1.88
N THR A 83 8.61 4.49 -1.72
CA THR A 83 9.00 3.49 -0.72
C THR A 83 9.63 4.22 0.45
N VAL A 84 9.12 3.96 1.65
CA VAL A 84 9.69 4.46 2.91
C VAL A 84 10.27 3.29 3.67
N SER A 85 11.51 3.43 4.14
CA SER A 85 12.19 2.44 4.94
C SER A 85 12.55 3.05 6.30
N LEU A 86 12.28 2.29 7.36
CA LEU A 86 12.70 2.58 8.73
C LEU A 86 13.64 1.45 9.14
N VAL A 87 14.94 1.75 9.24
CA VAL A 87 15.97 0.74 9.51
C VAL A 87 16.54 0.95 10.89
N ALA A 88 16.31 -0.03 11.77
CA ALA A 88 16.90 -0.04 13.10
C ALA A 88 18.43 -0.04 13.01
N ALA A 89 19.05 0.89 13.73
CA ALA A 89 20.49 1.01 13.86
C ALA A 89 20.91 0.92 15.34
N THR A 90 22.15 0.52 15.59
CA THR A 90 22.67 0.40 16.97
C THR A 90 22.80 1.74 17.68
N GLN A 91 22.77 2.85 16.93
CA GLN A 91 22.81 4.22 17.44
C GLN A 91 21.43 4.79 17.76
N ASP A 92 20.35 4.08 17.43
CA ASP A 92 19.01 4.58 17.67
C ASP A 92 18.75 4.73 19.18
N THR A 93 18.11 5.83 19.55
CA THR A 93 17.74 6.13 20.93
C THR A 93 16.28 5.75 21.19
N ALA A 94 15.87 5.77 22.46
CA ALA A 94 14.47 5.53 22.84
C ALA A 94 13.53 6.71 22.54
N LEU A 95 14.04 7.81 21.96
CA LEU A 95 13.26 8.99 21.64
C LEU A 95 12.30 8.73 20.46
N PRO A 96 11.13 9.37 20.43
CA PRO A 96 10.12 9.08 19.43
C PRO A 96 10.51 9.54 18.01
N ILE A 97 10.11 8.74 17.03
CA ILE A 97 9.93 9.16 15.63
C ILE A 97 8.44 9.00 15.33
N THR A 98 7.73 10.13 15.22
CA THR A 98 6.31 10.15 14.91
C THR A 98 6.11 10.59 13.46
N ILE A 99 5.39 9.79 12.68
CA ILE A 99 4.98 10.14 11.32
C ILE A 99 3.46 10.12 11.33
N GLU A 100 2.84 11.28 11.09
CA GLU A 100 1.38 11.39 11.15
C GLU A 100 0.82 12.22 10.00
N ALA A 101 -0.43 11.94 9.63
CA ALA A 101 -1.15 12.79 8.70
C ALA A 101 -1.61 14.08 9.42
N ALA A 102 -1.42 15.24 8.79
CA ALA A 102 -1.92 16.52 9.27
C ALA A 102 -3.44 16.52 9.51
N THR A 103 -4.16 15.68 8.75
CA THR A 103 -5.58 15.38 8.98
C THR A 103 -5.78 13.86 8.86
N PRO A 104 -6.36 13.19 9.86
CA PRO A 104 -6.58 11.75 9.79
C PRO A 104 -7.37 11.34 8.55
N GLY A 105 -6.89 10.31 7.84
CA GLY A 105 -7.55 9.74 6.66
C GLY A 105 -7.31 10.49 5.34
N THR A 106 -6.45 11.51 5.30
CA THR A 106 -6.20 12.30 4.08
C THR A 106 -4.88 12.01 3.37
N VAL A 107 -4.04 11.14 3.94
CA VAL A 107 -2.75 10.74 3.37
C VAL A 107 -2.85 9.30 2.88
N ILE A 108 -2.50 9.08 1.61
CA ILE A 108 -2.40 7.76 1.00
C ILE A 108 -0.94 7.53 0.64
N MET A 109 -0.30 6.53 1.24
CA MET A 109 0.97 6.03 0.77
C MET A 109 0.71 4.90 -0.23
N SER A 110 1.18 5.04 -1.46
CA SER A 110 0.89 4.11 -2.55
C SER A 110 2.15 3.47 -3.09
N GLY A 111 2.16 2.14 -3.13
CA GLY A 111 3.16 1.35 -3.85
C GLY A 111 2.91 1.30 -5.36
N ALA A 112 1.80 1.86 -5.83
CA ALA A 112 1.34 1.78 -7.21
C ALA A 112 1.59 3.09 -7.99
N ASP A 113 1.62 2.99 -9.32
CA ASP A 113 1.70 4.13 -10.23
C ASP A 113 0.48 4.19 -11.17
N PRO A 114 0.08 5.39 -11.62
CA PRO A 114 -0.98 5.53 -12.60
C PRO A 114 -0.62 4.79 -13.89
N PHE A 115 -1.55 3.99 -14.40
CA PHE A 115 -1.38 3.17 -15.57
C PHE A 115 -2.44 3.50 -16.62
N THR A 116 -1.99 3.94 -17.80
CA THR A 116 -2.84 4.58 -18.81
C THR A 116 -2.79 3.83 -20.15
N GLY A 117 -3.50 4.33 -21.17
CA GLY A 117 -3.51 3.73 -22.51
C GLY A 117 -4.50 2.57 -22.67
N TRP A 118 -5.55 2.52 -21.84
CA TRP A 118 -6.59 1.51 -21.92
C TRP A 118 -7.49 1.67 -23.13
N GLN A 119 -7.78 0.56 -23.80
CA GLN A 119 -8.77 0.48 -24.88
C GLN A 119 -9.72 -0.71 -24.69
N PRO A 120 -10.93 -0.68 -25.25
CA PRO A 120 -11.83 -1.83 -25.22
C PRO A 120 -11.18 -3.06 -25.88
N TYR A 121 -11.29 -4.22 -25.25
CA TYR A 121 -10.88 -5.48 -25.84
C TYR A 121 -11.92 -5.95 -26.87
N SER A 122 -11.46 -6.31 -28.07
CA SER A 122 -12.35 -6.63 -29.20
C SER A 122 -13.20 -7.89 -28.98
N GLY A 123 -12.73 -8.85 -28.16
CA GLY A 123 -13.47 -10.07 -27.85
C GLY A 123 -14.57 -9.88 -26.80
N ASN A 124 -14.53 -8.81 -26.00
CA ASN A 124 -15.53 -8.47 -24.99
C ASN A 124 -15.37 -7.00 -24.59
N THR A 125 -16.34 -6.16 -24.95
CA THR A 125 -16.27 -4.70 -24.73
C THR A 125 -16.36 -4.28 -23.26
N ASN A 126 -16.67 -5.20 -22.33
CA ASN A 126 -16.60 -4.96 -20.90
C ASN A 126 -15.19 -5.15 -20.33
N ILE A 127 -14.28 -5.70 -21.12
CA ILE A 127 -12.87 -5.86 -20.79
C ILE A 127 -12.10 -4.73 -21.48
N TYR A 128 -11.15 -4.16 -20.77
CA TYR A 128 -10.20 -3.19 -21.30
C TYR A 128 -8.81 -3.78 -21.28
N THR A 129 -7.99 -3.42 -22.27
CA THR A 129 -6.64 -3.92 -22.41
C THR A 129 -5.67 -2.81 -22.77
N THR A 130 -4.41 -2.99 -22.39
CA THR A 130 -3.28 -2.18 -22.84
C THR A 130 -1.99 -2.99 -22.82
N VAL A 131 -0.91 -2.40 -23.31
CA VAL A 131 0.42 -3.01 -23.32
C VAL A 131 0.91 -3.18 -21.88
N TRP A 132 1.35 -4.39 -21.55
CA TRP A 132 1.98 -4.72 -20.28
C TRP A 132 3.50 -4.77 -20.46
N PRO A 133 4.26 -3.79 -19.93
CA PRO A 133 5.70 -3.70 -20.14
C PRO A 133 6.52 -4.58 -19.18
N TYR A 134 5.88 -5.19 -18.17
CA TYR A 134 6.57 -5.90 -17.10
C TYR A 134 6.65 -7.41 -17.37
N GLN A 135 7.67 -8.05 -16.78
CA GLN A 135 7.92 -9.50 -16.84
C GLN A 135 8.29 -9.97 -15.43
N TYR A 136 7.33 -9.92 -14.51
CA TYR A 136 7.55 -10.25 -13.10
C TYR A 136 7.64 -11.76 -12.86
N GLY A 137 6.99 -12.56 -13.71
CA GLY A 137 6.97 -14.01 -13.59
C GLY A 137 6.37 -14.50 -12.27
N LEU A 138 6.67 -15.76 -11.92
CA LEU A 138 6.30 -16.33 -10.63
C LEU A 138 7.40 -16.02 -9.60
N CYS A 139 7.02 -15.71 -8.36
CA CYS A 139 7.97 -15.73 -7.26
C CYS A 139 8.40 -17.17 -6.95
N ALA A 140 9.50 -17.30 -6.20
CA ALA A 140 9.98 -18.60 -5.76
C ALA A 140 8.96 -19.24 -4.82
N ALA A 141 8.58 -20.49 -5.10
CA ALA A 141 7.74 -21.26 -4.21
C ALA A 141 8.47 -21.59 -2.90
N ASP A 142 7.74 -21.67 -1.80
CA ASP A 142 8.30 -22.11 -0.52
C ASP A 142 8.86 -23.53 -0.64
N SER A 143 10.10 -23.69 -0.19
CA SER A 143 10.80 -24.99 -0.15
C SER A 143 10.74 -25.64 1.22
N GLY A 144 10.15 -24.97 2.22
CA GLY A 144 10.09 -25.35 3.63
C GLY A 144 9.11 -26.47 3.99
N GLY A 145 8.59 -27.22 3.02
CA GLY A 145 7.66 -28.33 3.24
C GLY A 145 6.19 -27.92 3.42
N GLY A 146 5.84 -26.68 3.03
CA GLY A 146 4.46 -26.22 2.94
C GLY A 146 3.62 -26.95 1.88
N PRO A 147 2.30 -26.72 1.84
CA PRO A 147 1.44 -27.24 0.79
C PRO A 147 1.85 -26.69 -0.58
N PHE A 148 1.53 -27.42 -1.65
CA PHE A 148 1.83 -26.99 -3.03
C PHE A 148 1.19 -25.64 -3.35
N GLU A 149 2.02 -24.69 -3.76
CA GLU A 149 1.60 -23.35 -4.17
C GLU A 149 1.20 -23.34 -5.64
N GLN A 150 -0.05 -22.98 -5.90
CA GLN A 150 -0.54 -22.79 -7.26
C GLN A 150 0.00 -21.46 -7.83
N ASN A 151 0.20 -21.38 -9.15
CA ASN A 151 0.72 -20.17 -9.79
C ASN A 151 0.02 -18.88 -9.36
N ILE A 152 -1.29 -18.92 -9.10
CA ILE A 152 -2.05 -17.73 -8.68
C ILE A 152 -1.55 -17.10 -7.37
N VAL A 153 -1.01 -17.90 -6.44
CA VAL A 153 -0.43 -17.36 -5.19
C VAL A 153 1.04 -16.95 -5.35
N LEU A 154 1.65 -17.28 -6.47
CA LEU A 154 3.04 -16.93 -6.80
C LEU A 154 3.14 -15.68 -7.70
N ARG A 155 1.99 -15.13 -8.12
CA ARG A 155 1.91 -13.87 -8.87
C ARG A 155 2.00 -12.68 -7.91
N ARG A 156 2.55 -11.56 -8.40
CA ARG A 156 2.84 -10.36 -7.60
C ARG A 156 2.19 -9.09 -8.17
N GLU A 157 1.36 -9.24 -9.20
CA GLU A 157 0.67 -8.09 -9.78
C GLU A 157 -0.47 -7.60 -8.88
N LEU A 158 -0.61 -6.29 -8.81
CA LEU A 158 -1.73 -5.62 -8.15
C LEU A 158 -2.28 -4.57 -9.11
N ILE A 159 -3.58 -4.59 -9.36
CA ILE A 159 -4.27 -3.56 -10.15
C ILE A 159 -5.45 -3.03 -9.35
N VAL A 160 -5.54 -1.71 -9.26
CA VAL A 160 -6.59 -0.98 -8.55
C VAL A 160 -7.32 -0.09 -9.55
N VAL A 161 -8.65 -0.09 -9.53
CA VAL A 161 -9.48 0.80 -10.35
C VAL A 161 -10.37 1.63 -9.43
N ASN A 162 -10.21 2.96 -9.47
CA ASN A 162 -10.92 3.92 -8.61
C ASN A 162 -10.85 3.52 -7.12
N GLY A 163 -9.66 3.16 -6.64
CA GLY A 163 -9.44 2.70 -5.26
C GLY A 163 -9.93 1.28 -4.94
N THR A 164 -10.52 0.56 -5.90
CA THR A 164 -10.97 -0.84 -5.70
C THR A 164 -9.97 -1.83 -6.29
N PRO A 165 -9.33 -2.69 -5.50
CA PRO A 165 -8.43 -3.71 -6.02
C PRO A 165 -9.19 -4.76 -6.82
N LEU A 166 -8.62 -5.16 -7.96
CA LEU A 166 -9.14 -6.25 -8.78
C LEU A 166 -8.51 -7.58 -8.37
N THR A 167 -9.25 -8.68 -8.57
CA THR A 167 -8.76 -10.05 -8.31
C THR A 167 -8.04 -10.60 -9.53
N GLN A 168 -6.81 -11.10 -9.35
CA GLN A 168 -6.08 -11.71 -10.45
C GLN A 168 -6.70 -13.04 -10.88
N VAL A 169 -6.70 -13.31 -12.18
CA VAL A 169 -6.95 -14.63 -12.76
C VAL A 169 -5.80 -15.01 -13.70
N LEU A 170 -5.70 -16.30 -14.06
CA LEU A 170 -4.57 -16.83 -14.83
C LEU A 170 -4.81 -16.89 -16.34
N SER A 171 -6.03 -16.58 -16.79
CA SER A 171 -6.37 -16.61 -18.21
C SER A 171 -7.61 -15.78 -18.53
N LEU A 172 -7.71 -15.36 -19.80
CA LEU A 172 -8.80 -14.53 -20.28
C LEU A 172 -10.20 -15.17 -20.11
N ASN A 173 -10.31 -16.49 -20.22
CA ASN A 173 -11.57 -17.23 -20.04
C ASN A 173 -12.03 -17.34 -18.57
N GLN A 174 -11.16 -17.05 -17.60
CA GLN A 174 -11.50 -16.99 -16.18
C GLN A 174 -11.97 -15.60 -15.76
N MET A 175 -11.85 -14.61 -16.64
CA MET A 175 -12.21 -13.25 -16.30
C MET A 175 -13.71 -13.13 -16.07
N GLN A 176 -14.05 -12.45 -14.98
CA GLN A 176 -15.36 -11.95 -14.64
C GLN A 176 -15.23 -10.50 -14.16
N GLN A 177 -16.34 -9.81 -13.97
CA GLN A 177 -16.30 -8.47 -13.38
C GLN A 177 -15.51 -8.46 -12.06
N GLY A 178 -14.68 -7.43 -11.87
CA GLY A 178 -13.80 -7.29 -10.71
C GLY A 178 -12.48 -8.05 -10.84
N THR A 179 -12.15 -8.62 -12.01
CA THR A 179 -10.90 -9.36 -12.22
C THR A 179 -9.94 -8.67 -13.18
N PHE A 180 -8.68 -9.07 -13.13
CA PHE A 180 -7.67 -8.73 -14.12
C PHE A 180 -6.85 -9.97 -14.51
N PHE A 181 -6.29 -9.95 -15.71
CA PHE A 181 -5.41 -10.99 -16.24
C PHE A 181 -4.17 -10.33 -16.87
N VAL A 182 -2.99 -10.80 -16.51
CA VAL A 182 -1.72 -10.36 -17.07
C VAL A 182 -1.19 -11.44 -18.00
N ASP A 183 -1.07 -11.10 -19.28
CA ASP A 183 -0.57 -11.97 -20.33
C ASP A 183 0.86 -11.53 -20.71
N GLU A 184 1.83 -11.99 -19.93
CA GLU A 184 3.25 -11.70 -20.18
C GLU A 184 3.72 -12.28 -21.52
N SER A 185 3.07 -13.35 -22.03
CA SER A 185 3.44 -13.98 -23.30
C SER A 185 3.10 -13.11 -24.52
N HIS A 186 2.07 -12.27 -24.40
CA HIS A 186 1.65 -11.31 -25.42
C HIS A 186 1.93 -9.85 -25.03
N ALA A 187 2.64 -9.62 -23.92
CA ALA A 187 2.89 -8.29 -23.36
C ALA A 187 1.61 -7.44 -23.24
N ALA A 188 0.54 -8.06 -22.71
CA ALA A 188 -0.77 -7.43 -22.57
C ALA A 188 -1.33 -7.61 -21.15
N VAL A 189 -2.14 -6.66 -20.72
CA VAL A 189 -2.94 -6.77 -19.49
C VAL A 189 -4.40 -6.52 -19.82
N TYR A 190 -5.28 -7.19 -19.10
CA TYR A 190 -6.73 -7.12 -19.26
C TYR A 190 -7.37 -6.82 -17.90
N ILE A 191 -8.32 -5.91 -17.87
CA ILE A 191 -9.13 -5.60 -16.69
C ILE A 191 -10.61 -5.71 -17.05
N TRP A 192 -11.41 -6.23 -16.14
CA TRP A 192 -12.87 -6.20 -16.24
C TRP A 192 -13.41 -5.38 -15.06
N PRO A 193 -13.49 -4.05 -15.18
CA PRO A 193 -13.90 -3.17 -14.09
C PRO A 193 -15.39 -3.30 -13.75
N ALA A 194 -15.81 -2.61 -12.69
CA ALA A 194 -17.21 -2.51 -12.31
C ALA A 194 -18.08 -1.91 -13.45
N ASN A 195 -19.35 -2.25 -13.46
CA ASN A 195 -20.25 -1.77 -14.51
C ASN A 195 -20.42 -0.26 -14.41
N GLY A 196 -20.43 0.44 -15.55
CA GLY A 196 -20.48 1.90 -15.58
C GLY A 196 -19.14 2.59 -15.37
N THR A 197 -18.02 1.87 -15.20
CA THR A 197 -16.69 2.49 -15.22
C THR A 197 -16.42 3.11 -16.58
N VAL A 198 -16.27 4.43 -16.62
CA VAL A 198 -15.81 5.16 -17.80
C VAL A 198 -14.28 5.11 -17.80
N ILE A 199 -13.69 4.17 -18.54
CA ILE A 199 -12.25 3.88 -18.43
C ILE A 199 -11.34 5.10 -18.72
N SER A 200 -11.78 6.00 -19.59
CA SER A 200 -11.02 7.21 -19.95
C SER A 200 -10.96 8.25 -18.82
N GLN A 201 -11.77 8.09 -17.78
CA GLN A 201 -11.82 8.94 -16.59
C GLN A 201 -11.44 8.16 -15.31
N ALA A 202 -11.22 6.85 -15.42
CA ALA A 202 -10.92 6.01 -14.28
C ALA A 202 -9.46 6.21 -13.84
N ASP A 203 -9.25 6.23 -12.53
CA ASP A 203 -7.94 6.10 -11.94
C ASP A 203 -7.57 4.62 -11.90
N VAL A 204 -6.65 4.21 -12.78
CA VAL A 204 -6.15 2.84 -12.80
C VAL A 204 -4.70 2.86 -12.34
N GLU A 205 -4.41 2.10 -11.31
CA GLU A 205 -3.09 2.05 -10.70
C GLU A 205 -2.55 0.61 -10.73
N VAL A 206 -1.26 0.47 -10.98
CA VAL A 206 -0.56 -0.82 -11.00
C VAL A 206 0.54 -0.81 -9.96
N GLY A 207 0.66 -1.87 -9.16
CA GLY A 207 1.78 -2.06 -8.26
C GLY A 207 3.08 -2.25 -9.05
N THR A 208 4.03 -1.33 -8.87
CA THR A 208 5.29 -1.27 -9.63
C THR A 208 6.53 -1.38 -8.77
N ARG A 209 6.39 -1.19 -7.45
CA ARG A 209 7.49 -1.21 -6.49
C ARG A 209 7.64 -2.62 -5.91
N ASP A 210 8.88 -3.05 -5.72
CA ASP A 210 9.18 -4.31 -5.05
C ASP A 210 8.68 -4.26 -3.59
N ALA A 211 8.15 -5.39 -3.13
CA ALA A 211 7.78 -5.63 -1.72
C ALA A 211 8.94 -6.29 -0.97
#